data_AF-A0A117T2B2-F1
#
_entry.id   AF-A0A117T2B2-F1
#
_cell.length_a   1.000
_cell.length_b   1.000
_cell.length_c   1.000
_cell.angle_alpha   90.00
_cell.angle_beta   90.00
_cell.angle_gamma   90.00
#
_symmetry.space_group_name_H-M   'P 1'
#
loop_
_entity.id
_entity.type
_entity.pdbx_description
1 polymer ?
#
loop_
_entity_poly.entity_id
_entity_poly.type
_entity_poly.pdbx_seq_one_letter_code
_entity_poly.pdbx_strand_id
1 'polypeptide(L)' 'MNKLGDKVKAIRLQNEFNQVTFAEKLGISQGRLSEIEQGKTKPSAETLRGLRKEFNVDLNWLFDE' A
#
# COMPACT_ATOMS: atom_id res chain seq x y z
N MET A 1 6.48 3.01 -14.97
CA MET A 1 5.49 2.25 -14.18
C MET A 1 6.18 1.71 -12.94
N ASN A 2 5.76 2.12 -11.76
CA ASN A 2 6.27 1.52 -10.52
C ASN A 2 5.30 0.41 -10.13
N LYS A 3 5.65 -0.83 -10.51
CA LYS A 3 4.76 -1.99 -10.35
C LYS A 3 4.30 -2.18 -8.89
N LEU A 4 5.14 -1.86 -7.89
CA LEU A 4 4.75 -1.97 -6.49
C LEU A 4 3.77 -0.86 -6.07
N GLY A 5 4.09 0.40 -6.38
CA GLY A 5 3.22 1.53 -6.05
C GLY A 5 1.83 1.39 -6.70
N ASP A 6 1.81 0.92 -7.95
CA ASP A 6 0.60 0.63 -8.70
C ASP A 6 -0.22 -0.52 -8.06
N LYS A 7 0.44 -1.60 -7.60
CA LYS A 7 -0.21 -2.69 -6.85
C LYS A 7 -0.81 -2.22 -5.52
N VAL A 8 -0.08 -1.40 -4.75
CA VAL A 8 -0.61 -0.81 -3.50
C VAL A 8 -1.84 0.05 -3.77
N LYS A 9 -1.77 0.89 -4.80
CA LYS A 9 -2.90 1.71 -5.23
C LYS A 9 -4.10 0.87 -5.66
N ALA A 10 -3.87 -0.25 -6.36
CA ALA A 10 -4.91 -1.16 -6.77
C ALA A 10 -5.64 -1.79 -5.57
N ILE A 11 -4.89 -2.27 -4.56
CA ILE A 11 -5.48 -2.79 -3.32
C ILE A 11 -6.41 -1.75 -2.68
N ARG A 12 -5.94 -0.49 -2.57
CA ARG A 12 -6.75 0.60 -2.02
C ARG A 12 -8.05 0.81 -2.79
N LEU A 13 -7.97 0.88 -4.12
CA LEU A 13 -9.13 1.13 -4.97
C LEU A 13 -10.12 -0.04 -5.00
N GLN A 14 -9.64 -1.28 -4.96
CA GLN A 14 -10.47 -2.49 -4.87
C GLN A 14 -11.29 -2.56 -3.58
N ASN A 15 -10.80 -1.92 -2.51
CA ASN A 15 -11.50 -1.80 -1.24
C ASN A 15 -12.29 -0.47 -1.13
N GLU A 16 -12.41 0.28 -2.22
CA GLU A 16 -13.18 1.54 -2.30
C GLU A 16 -12.72 2.62 -1.29
N PHE A 17 -11.45 2.59 -0.89
CA PHE A 17 -10.91 3.56 0.06
C PHE A 17 -10.25 4.75 -0.64
N ASN A 18 -10.45 5.93 -0.06
CA ASN A 18 -9.59 7.08 -0.34
C ASN A 18 -8.22 6.91 0.36
N GLN A 19 -7.24 7.76 0.02
CA GLN A 19 -5.90 7.63 0.59
C GLN A 19 -5.84 7.89 2.10
N VAL A 20 -6.71 8.73 2.66
CA VAL A 20 -6.74 9.00 4.10
C VAL A 20 -7.17 7.74 4.85
N THR A 21 -8.33 7.17 4.50
CA THR A 21 -8.88 5.98 5.15
C THR A 21 -7.97 4.76 5.02
N PHE A 22 -7.32 4.58 3.86
CA PHE A 22 -6.39 3.48 3.68
C PHE A 22 -5.10 3.66 4.49
N ALA A 23 -4.58 4.88 4.57
CA ALA A 23 -3.39 5.20 5.36
C ALA A 23 -3.65 4.99 6.87
N GLU A 24 -4.83 5.39 7.36
CA GLU A 24 -5.26 5.15 8.74
C GLU A 24 -5.28 3.64 9.07
N LYS A 25 -5.85 2.80 8.19
CA LYS A 25 -5.85 1.34 8.35
C LYS A 25 -4.43 0.74 8.37
N LEU A 26 -3.48 1.37 7.69
CA LEU A 26 -2.09 0.95 7.64
C LEU A 26 -1.22 1.59 8.74
N GLY A 27 -1.77 2.45 9.59
CA GLY A 27 -1.04 3.14 10.65
C GLY A 27 0.00 4.15 10.13
N ILE A 28 -0.20 4.72 8.94
CA ILE A 28 0.72 5.68 8.32
C ILE A 28 0.00 6.99 7.96
N SER A 29 0.76 8.04 7.66
CA SER A 29 0.19 9.29 7.14
C SER A 29 -0.26 9.13 5.68
N GLN A 30 -1.29 9.90 5.29
CA GLN A 30 -1.76 9.96 3.90
C GLN A 30 -0.63 10.39 2.94
N GLY A 31 0.22 11.34 3.35
CA GLY A 31 1.38 11.76 2.57
C GLY A 31 2.34 10.61 2.28
N ARG A 32 2.64 9.79 3.30
CA ARG A 32 3.51 8.61 3.14
C ARG A 32 2.88 7.57 2.21
N LEU A 33 1.58 7.33 2.31
CA LEU A 33 0.88 6.46 1.37
C LEU A 33 0.99 7.00 -0.07
N SER A 34 0.79 8.30 -0.26
CA SER A 34 0.90 8.93 -1.58
C SER A 34 2.30 8.75 -2.19
N GLU A 35 3.37 8.92 -1.40
CA GLU A 35 4.73 8.66 -1.84
C GLU A 35 4.97 7.19 -2.22
N ILE A 36 4.35 6.24 -1.50
CA ILE A 36 4.40 4.81 -1.83
C ILE A 36 3.71 4.54 -3.17
N GLU A 37 2.47 5.03 -3.35
CA GLU A 37 1.69 4.82 -4.58
C GLU A 37 2.35 5.49 -5.80
N GLN A 38 3.06 6.60 -5.59
CA GLN A 38 3.86 7.27 -6.62
C GLN A 38 5.22 6.61 -6.83
N GLY A 39 5.60 5.64 -6.00
CA GLY A 39 6.87 4.95 -6.10
C GLY A 39 8.09 5.74 -5.63
N LYS A 40 7.88 6.85 -4.91
CA LYS A 40 8.93 7.72 -4.36
C LYS A 40 9.59 7.11 -3.13
N THR A 41 8.86 6.28 -2.39
CA THR A 41 9.37 5.57 -1.22
C THR A 41 8.85 4.14 -1.17
N LYS A 42 9.55 3.28 -0.44
CA LYS A 42 9.12 1.89 -0.22
C LYS A 42 8.27 1.78 1.07
N PRO A 43 7.31 0.84 1.14
CA PRO A 43 6.59 0.57 2.38
C PRO A 43 7.56 0.13 3.49
N SER A 44 7.30 0.52 4.74
CA SER A 44 8.04 -0.03 5.88
C SER A 44 7.60 -1.46 6.19
N ALA A 45 8.37 -2.19 7.00
CA ALA A 45 7.97 -3.52 7.48
C ALA A 45 6.60 -3.51 8.18
N GLU A 46 6.27 -2.42 8.89
CA GLU A 46 4.98 -2.24 9.54
C GLU A 46 3.85 -2.04 8.52
N THR A 47 4.07 -1.20 7.50
CA THR A 47 3.11 -1.05 6.39
C THR A 47 2.88 -2.37 5.65
N LEU A 48 3.94 -3.14 5.39
CA LEU A 48 3.83 -4.47 4.77
C LEU A 48 3.04 -5.44 5.66
N ARG A 49 3.25 -5.38 6.98
CA ARG A 49 2.46 -6.16 7.95
C ARG A 49 0.99 -5.75 7.92
N GLY A 50 0.68 -4.47 7.84
CA GLY A 50 -0.68 -3.96 7.69
C GLY A 50 -1.33 -4.45 6.40
N LEU A 51 -0.62 -4.36 5.27
CA LEU A 51 -1.09 -4.89 3.98
C LEU A 51 -1.43 -6.38 4.05
N ARG A 52 -0.57 -7.18 4.70
CA ARG A 52 -0.83 -8.61 4.88
C ARG A 52 -1.99 -8.89 5.83
N LYS A 53 -2.08 -8.19 6.96
CA LYS A 53 -3.06 -8.50 8.01
C LYS A 53 -4.46 -7.98 7.71
N GLU A 54 -4.56 -6.73 7.27
CA GLU A 54 -5.83 -6.04 7.08
C GLU A 54 -6.45 -6.32 5.70
N PHE A 55 -5.61 -6.57 4.70
CA PHE A 55 -6.04 -6.70 3.30
C PHE A 55 -5.68 -8.06 2.69
N ASN A 56 -5.16 -8.99 3.50
CA ASN A 56 -4.78 -10.34 3.08
C ASN A 56 -3.84 -10.36 1.85
N VAL A 57 -2.95 -9.37 1.75
CA VAL A 57 -2.04 -9.24 0.61
C VAL A 57 -0.91 -10.26 0.70
N ASP A 58 -0.70 -11.01 -0.38
CA ASP A 58 0.52 -11.81 -0.57
C ASP A 58 1.70 -10.89 -0.91
N LEU A 59 2.71 -10.91 -0.04
CA LEU A 59 3.90 -10.10 -0.23
C LEU A 59 4.76 -10.60 -1.40
N ASN A 60 4.73 -11.89 -1.73
CA ASN A 60 5.45 -12.40 -2.91
C ASN A 60 4.87 -11.78 -4.18
N TRP A 61 3.54 -11.84 -4.34
CA TRP A 61 2.84 -11.14 -5.42
C TRP A 61 3.11 -9.63 -5.44
N LEU A 62 3.17 -8.99 -4.26
CA LEU A 62 3.43 -7.55 -4.17
C LEU A 62 4.80 -7.17 -4.74
N PHE A 63 5.82 -8.00 -4.51
CA PHE A 63 7.20 -7.77 -4.95
C PHE A 63 7.56 -8.43 -6.28
N ASP A 64 6.68 -9.25 -6.85
CA ASP A 64 6.89 -9.89 -8.15
C ASP A 64 7.12 -8.86 -9.27
N GLU A 65 8.04 -9.17 -10.20
CA GLU A 65 8.44 -8.28 -11.31
C GLU A 65 7.42 -8.27 -12.44
#